data_AF-A0A763SR06-F1
#
_entry.id   AF-A0A763SR06-F1
#
_cell.length_a   1.000
_cell.length_b   1.000
_cell.length_c   1.000
_cell.angle_alpha   90.00
_cell.angle_beta   90.00
_cell.angle_gamma   90.00
#
_symmetry.space_group_name_H-M   'P 1'
#
loop_
_entity.id
_entity.type
_entity.pdbx_description
1 polymer ?
#
loop_
_entity_poly.entity_id
_entity_poly.type
_entity_poly.pdbx_seq_one_letter_code
_entity_poly.pdbx_strand_id
1 'polypeptide(L)'
;MKTADMLAKYLNEWPLKYSRIVQADDHIFYGVFSGNEMHYEAIPGERLAGLPLSEDHGTSVTSHDWIAAQRTEMGKGNVFDISRAVYAKEKSNDDYMREHLYNMKLQCLAEVLGKESFIDKNSANNAAEAINAAFDKITL
;
A
#
# COMPACT_ATOMS: atom_id res chain seq x y z
N MET A 1 2.03 7.03 -20.04
CA MET A 1 2.06 6.72 -18.59
C MET A 1 0.64 6.49 -18.14
N LYS A 2 0.39 5.45 -17.33
CA LYS A 2 -0.94 5.18 -16.79
C LYS A 2 -1.30 6.18 -15.69
N THR A 3 -2.58 6.37 -15.46
CA THR A 3 -3.14 7.29 -14.47
C THR A 3 -2.61 6.98 -13.07
N ALA A 4 -2.55 5.69 -12.69
CA ALA A 4 -2.02 5.25 -11.40
C ALA A 4 -0.53 5.61 -11.22
N ASP A 5 0.28 5.46 -12.27
CA ASP A 5 1.70 5.82 -12.24
C ASP A 5 1.89 7.34 -12.15
N MET A 6 1.07 8.12 -12.86
CA MET A 6 1.09 9.59 -12.74
C MET A 6 0.80 10.02 -11.31
N LEU A 7 -0.29 9.48 -10.73
CA LEU A 7 -0.68 9.77 -9.36
C LEU A 7 0.41 9.33 -8.38
N ALA A 8 1.03 8.16 -8.56
CA ALA A 8 2.12 7.67 -7.71
C ALA A 8 3.36 8.57 -7.74
N LYS A 9 3.64 9.18 -8.89
CA LYS A 9 4.78 10.09 -9.08
C LYS A 9 4.55 11.48 -8.50
N TYR A 10 3.34 12.01 -8.63
CA TYR A 10 3.05 13.43 -8.35
C TYR A 10 2.27 13.66 -7.05
N LEU A 11 1.52 12.67 -6.55
CA LEU A 11 0.92 12.73 -5.21
C LEU A 11 1.87 12.18 -4.16
N ASN A 12 2.04 12.94 -3.08
CA ASN A 12 2.81 12.49 -1.92
C ASN A 12 2.02 11.47 -1.09
N GLU A 13 0.71 11.65 -0.98
CA GLU A 13 -0.21 10.79 -0.23
C GLU A 13 -1.56 10.67 -0.95
N TRP A 14 -2.28 9.57 -0.67
CA TRP A 14 -3.65 9.41 -1.17
C TRP A 14 -4.63 10.29 -0.36
N PRO A 15 -5.42 11.17 -1.01
CA PRO A 15 -6.40 11.97 -0.28
C PRO A 15 -7.55 11.08 0.22
N LEU A 16 -7.60 10.82 1.53
CA LEU A 16 -8.53 9.88 2.17
C LEU A 16 -10.02 10.17 1.94
N LYS A 17 -10.37 11.43 1.61
CA LYS A 17 -11.75 11.80 1.27
C LYS A 17 -12.26 11.16 -0.03
N TYR A 18 -11.35 10.72 -0.90
CA TYR A 18 -11.71 10.14 -2.19
C TYR A 18 -11.59 8.62 -2.17
N SER A 19 -12.63 7.95 -2.65
CA SER A 19 -12.61 6.51 -2.92
C SER A 19 -11.87 6.20 -4.22
N ARG A 20 -11.97 7.10 -5.21
CA ARG A 20 -11.38 6.95 -6.53
C ARG A 20 -10.92 8.30 -7.09
N ILE A 21 -9.94 8.27 -7.97
CA ILE A 21 -9.48 9.42 -8.75
C ILE A 21 -9.52 9.06 -10.22
N VAL A 22 -10.01 9.95 -11.06
CA VAL A 22 -10.06 9.78 -12.52
C VAL A 22 -9.50 11.02 -13.20
N GLN A 23 -8.73 10.85 -14.27
CA GLN A 23 -8.37 11.95 -15.15
C GLN A 23 -9.42 12.06 -16.26
N ALA A 24 -10.01 13.23 -16.44
CA ALA A 24 -10.97 13.49 -17.51
C ALA A 24 -10.29 14.07 -18.76
N ASP A 25 -11.04 14.17 -19.86
CA ASP A 25 -10.55 14.64 -21.16
C ASP A 25 -10.05 16.09 -21.14
N ASP A 26 -10.50 16.88 -20.16
CA ASP A 26 -10.03 18.24 -19.88
C ASP A 26 -8.64 18.28 -19.22
N HIS A 27 -7.99 17.11 -19.07
CA HIS A 27 -6.68 16.90 -18.45
C HIS A 27 -6.67 17.12 -16.93
N ILE A 28 -7.85 17.35 -16.32
CA ILE A 28 -8.01 17.56 -14.90
C ILE A 28 -8.24 16.23 -14.20
N PHE A 29 -7.67 16.09 -13.00
CA PHE A 29 -7.94 14.97 -12.11
C PHE A 29 -9.12 15.30 -11.21
N TYR A 30 -10.11 14.42 -11.17
CA TYR A 30 -11.30 14.52 -10.33
C TYR A 30 -11.29 13.41 -9.27
N GLY A 31 -11.56 13.78 -8.02
CA GLY A 31 -11.72 12.86 -6.91
C GLY A 31 -13.19 12.57 -6.67
N VAL A 32 -13.56 11.29 -6.60
CA VAL A 32 -14.91 10.82 -6.25
C VAL A 32 -14.98 10.56 -4.75
N PHE A 33 -15.97 11.12 -4.06
CA PHE A 33 -16.06 11.03 -2.60
C PHE A 33 -16.36 9.61 -2.11
N SER A 34 -15.68 9.21 -1.03
CA SER A 34 -15.98 7.94 -0.36
C SER A 34 -17.37 7.98 0.29
N GLY A 35 -18.21 7.00 -0.03
CA GLY A 35 -19.60 6.92 0.47
C GLY A 35 -20.60 7.84 -0.23
N ASN A 36 -20.19 8.63 -1.24
CA ASN A 36 -21.07 9.45 -2.05
C ASN A 36 -20.57 9.54 -3.49
N GLU A 37 -20.78 8.45 -4.23
CA GLU A 37 -20.19 8.25 -5.58
C GLU A 37 -20.76 9.19 -6.65
N MET A 38 -21.85 9.90 -6.35
CA MET A 38 -22.43 10.93 -7.25
C MET A 38 -21.72 12.29 -7.12
N HIS A 39 -20.93 12.48 -6.07
CA HIS A 39 -20.19 13.73 -5.86
C HIS A 39 -18.73 13.54 -6.27
N TYR A 40 -18.24 14.49 -7.05
CA TYR A 40 -16.85 14.58 -7.45
C TYR A 40 -16.39 16.03 -7.46
N GLU A 41 -15.11 16.24 -7.26
CA GLU A 41 -14.49 17.56 -7.37
C GLU A 41 -13.12 17.49 -8.01
N ALA A 42 -12.70 18.57 -8.67
CA ALA A 42 -11.35 18.68 -9.19
C ALA A 42 -10.36 18.62 -8.02
N ILE A 43 -9.31 17.80 -8.16
CA ILE A 43 -8.30 17.65 -7.13
C ILE A 43 -7.38 18.87 -7.17
N PRO A 44 -7.36 19.69 -6.11
CA PRO A 44 -6.45 20.81 -6.05
C PRO A 44 -5.03 20.30 -5.81
N GLY A 45 -4.09 20.74 -6.63
CA GLY A 45 -2.68 20.41 -6.44
C GLY A 45 -1.81 20.92 -7.57
N GLU A 46 -0.84 21.78 -7.24
CA GLU A 46 0.12 22.32 -8.21
C GLU A 46 0.87 21.22 -8.97
N ARG A 47 1.07 20.05 -8.34
CA ARG A 47 1.77 18.90 -8.93
C ARG A 47 0.95 18.10 -9.95
N LEU A 48 -0.38 18.24 -9.93
CA LEU A 48 -1.28 17.57 -10.88
C LEU A 48 -1.74 18.52 -12.00
N ALA A 49 -1.54 19.82 -11.82
CA ALA A 49 -1.91 20.83 -12.80
C ALA A 49 -1.06 20.72 -14.07
N GLY A 50 -1.70 20.72 -15.23
CA GLY A 50 -1.03 20.75 -16.54
C GLY A 50 -0.33 19.44 -16.93
N LEU A 51 -0.62 18.33 -16.24
CA LEU A 51 -0.14 17.02 -16.66
C LEU A 51 -0.80 16.60 -17.98
N PRO A 52 -0.06 15.92 -18.88
CA PRO A 52 -0.64 15.40 -20.12
C PRO A 52 -1.69 14.32 -19.82
N LEU A 53 -2.58 14.07 -20.78
CA LEU A 53 -3.59 13.03 -20.69
C LEU A 53 -2.94 11.65 -20.56
N SER A 54 -3.43 10.83 -19.62
CA SER A 54 -2.97 9.46 -19.44
C SER A 54 -3.46 8.52 -20.54
N GLU A 55 -2.76 7.39 -20.68
CA GLU A 55 -3.11 6.34 -21.66
C GLU A 55 -4.47 5.70 -21.36
N ASP A 56 -4.86 5.68 -20.09
CA ASP A 56 -6.08 5.09 -19.56
C ASP A 56 -7.00 6.16 -18.93
N HIS A 57 -6.98 7.39 -19.46
CA HIS A 57 -7.88 8.46 -19.02
C HIS A 57 -9.35 8.00 -19.08
N GLY A 58 -10.17 8.55 -18.19
CA GLY A 58 -11.52 8.05 -17.94
C GLY A 58 -11.59 6.78 -17.09
N THR A 59 -10.47 6.08 -16.85
CA THR A 59 -10.42 4.94 -15.92
C THR A 59 -10.19 5.43 -14.50
N SER A 60 -11.07 4.99 -13.59
CA SER A 60 -10.95 5.32 -12.17
C SER A 60 -9.83 4.51 -11.50
N VAL A 61 -8.92 5.20 -10.83
CA VAL A 61 -7.85 4.64 -10.00
C VAL A 61 -8.29 4.62 -8.55
N THR A 62 -8.03 3.53 -7.84
CA THR A 62 -8.26 3.41 -6.39
C THR A 62 -6.98 3.66 -5.59
N SER A 63 -7.12 3.81 -4.27
CA SER A 63 -5.95 3.88 -3.36
C SER A 63 -5.05 2.65 -3.46
N HIS A 64 -5.62 1.46 -3.72
CA HIS A 64 -4.85 0.22 -3.86
C HIS A 64 -4.00 0.22 -5.13
N ASP A 65 -4.56 0.67 -6.26
CA ASP A 65 -3.85 0.80 -7.53
C ASP A 65 -2.69 1.81 -7.40
N TRP A 66 -2.95 2.93 -6.72
CA TRP A 66 -1.95 3.95 -6.43
C TRP A 66 -0.82 3.42 -5.54
N ILE A 67 -1.12 2.68 -4.46
CA ILE A 67 -0.11 2.06 -3.60
C ILE A 67 0.74 1.06 -4.38
N ALA A 68 0.13 0.25 -5.24
CA ALA A 68 0.84 -0.72 -6.08
C ALA A 68 1.81 -0.02 -7.05
N ALA A 69 1.36 1.06 -7.69
CA ALA A 69 2.20 1.89 -8.55
C ALA A 69 3.33 2.58 -7.76
N GLN A 70 3.03 3.12 -6.56
CA GLN A 70 4.02 3.76 -5.70
C GLN A 70 5.13 2.79 -5.27
N ARG A 71 4.78 1.56 -4.89
CA ARG A 71 5.76 0.50 -4.57
C ARG A 71 6.64 0.13 -5.76
N THR A 72 6.07 0.11 -6.96
CA THR A 72 6.81 -0.18 -8.19
C THR A 72 7.80 0.95 -8.51
N GLU A 73 7.42 2.21 -8.31
CA GLU A 73 8.30 3.37 -8.48
C GLU A 73 9.37 3.45 -7.38
N MET A 74 9.04 3.14 -6.12
CA MET A 74 10.01 3.03 -5.02
C MET A 74 11.05 1.92 -5.28
N GLY A 75 10.62 0.79 -5.87
CA GLY A 75 11.53 -0.29 -6.28
C GLY A 75 12.55 0.12 -7.35
N LYS A 76 12.30 1.21 -8.08
CA LYS A 76 13.24 1.79 -9.07
C LYS A 76 14.24 2.79 -8.45
N GLY A 77 14.20 3.00 -7.13
CA GLY A 77 15.17 3.81 -6.38
C GLY A 77 15.07 5.32 -6.59
N ASN A 78 14.00 5.82 -7.21
CA ASN A 78 13.94 7.19 -7.74
C ASN A 78 12.92 8.11 -7.05
N VAL A 79 12.38 7.71 -5.89
CA VAL A 79 11.42 8.51 -5.13
C VAL A 79 12.06 9.06 -3.86
N PHE A 80 12.01 10.39 -3.71
CA PHE A 80 12.37 11.06 -2.47
C PHE A 80 11.32 10.70 -1.41
N ASP A 81 11.70 9.82 -0.49
CA ASP A 81 10.82 9.29 0.55
C ASP A 81 10.59 10.36 1.64
N ILE A 82 9.52 11.16 1.50
CA ILE A 82 9.11 12.13 2.52
C ILE A 82 8.72 11.42 3.83
N SER A 83 8.21 10.19 3.76
CA SER A 83 7.99 9.35 4.95
C SER A 83 9.31 9.10 5.69
N ARG A 84 10.44 8.92 5.01
CA ARG A 84 11.77 8.85 5.65
C ARG A 84 12.21 10.16 6.30
N ALA A 85 11.77 11.32 5.78
CA ALA A 85 12.06 12.63 6.36
C ALA A 85 11.14 13.00 7.54
N VAL A 86 9.86 12.59 7.50
CA VAL A 86 8.85 12.88 8.53
C VAL A 86 8.87 11.83 9.65
N TYR A 87 9.15 10.57 9.32
CA TYR A 87 9.42 9.50 10.28
C TYR A 87 10.91 9.34 10.57
N ALA A 88 11.68 10.43 10.58
CA ALA A 88 13.02 10.46 11.19
C ALA A 88 12.95 10.36 12.74
N LYS A 89 12.08 9.51 13.28
CA LYS A 89 12.54 8.58 14.30
C LYS A 89 13.06 7.41 13.49
N GLU A 90 14.38 7.35 13.28
CA GLU A 90 15.02 6.11 12.83
C GLU A 90 14.26 4.94 13.47
N LYS A 91 13.50 4.18 12.67
CA LYS A 91 13.07 2.85 13.12
C LYS A 91 14.39 2.20 13.45
N SER A 92 14.62 1.97 14.74
CA SER A 92 15.86 1.36 15.17
C SER A 92 16.03 0.06 14.41
N ASN A 93 17.26 -0.40 14.19
CA ASN A 93 17.46 -1.74 13.63
C ASN A 93 16.59 -2.78 14.37
N ASP A 94 16.34 -2.58 15.66
CA ASP A 94 15.45 -3.41 16.45
C ASP A 94 13.98 -3.37 16.00
N ASP A 95 13.46 -2.21 15.59
CA ASP A 95 12.09 -2.09 15.06
C ASP A 95 11.95 -2.75 13.68
N TYR A 96 12.96 -2.60 12.82
CA TYR A 96 12.99 -3.27 11.52
C TYR A 96 13.11 -4.79 11.69
N MET A 97 13.98 -5.24 12.60
CA MET A 97 14.15 -6.65 12.91
C MET A 97 12.89 -7.25 13.54
N ARG A 98 12.19 -6.52 14.43
CA ARG A 98 10.90 -6.96 15.00
C ARG A 98 9.83 -7.13 13.94
N GLU A 99 9.69 -6.17 13.02
CA GLU A 99 8.72 -6.23 11.94
C GLU A 99 9.05 -7.36 10.94
N HIS A 100 10.33 -7.53 10.61
CA HIS A 100 10.81 -8.63 9.77
C HIS A 100 10.51 -10.00 10.40
N LEU A 101 10.83 -10.18 11.69
CA LEU A 101 10.54 -11.41 12.42
C LEU A 101 9.03 -11.67 12.52
N TYR A 102 8.22 -10.64 12.74
CA TYR A 102 6.76 -10.76 12.77
C TYR A 102 6.21 -11.23 11.42
N ASN A 103 6.67 -10.63 10.32
CA ASN A 103 6.27 -11.03 8.98
C ASN A 103 6.71 -12.47 8.62
N MET A 104 7.92 -12.88 9.03
CA MET A 104 8.36 -14.27 8.89
C MET A 104 7.49 -15.25 9.67
N LYS A 105 7.15 -14.93 10.93
CA LYS A 105 6.25 -15.76 11.74
C LYS A 105 4.88 -15.94 11.07
N LEU A 106 4.31 -14.86 10.51
CA LEU A 106 3.04 -14.91 9.78
C LEU A 106 3.13 -15.78 8.52
N GLN A 107 4.21 -15.67 7.76
CA GLN A 107 4.40 -16.47 6.55
C GLN A 107 4.52 -17.97 6.87
N CYS A 108 5.33 -18.34 7.88
CA CYS A 108 5.43 -19.73 8.32
C CYS A 108 4.09 -20.27 8.84
N LEU A 109 3.33 -19.45 9.58
CA LEU A 109 2.00 -19.84 10.03
C LEU A 109 1.04 -20.07 8.85
N ALA A 110 1.04 -19.18 7.85
CA ALA A 110 0.23 -19.35 6.65
C ALA A 110 0.62 -20.62 5.86
N GLU A 111 1.90 -20.95 5.77
CA GLU A 111 2.39 -22.17 5.09
C GLU A 111 2.03 -23.45 5.83
N VAL A 112 2.09 -23.46 7.17
CA VAL A 112 1.69 -24.62 7.99
C VAL A 112 0.19 -24.82 7.93
N LEU A 113 -0.58 -23.74 8.08
CA LEU A 113 -2.03 -23.82 8.01
C LEU A 113 -2.52 -24.15 6.59
N GLY A 114 -1.84 -23.66 5.55
CA GLY A 114 -2.20 -23.92 4.15
C GLY A 114 -2.01 -25.36 3.68
N LYS A 115 -1.33 -26.22 4.46
CA LYS A 115 -1.12 -27.64 4.14
C LYS A 115 -2.26 -28.55 4.62
N GLU A 116 -3.13 -28.05 5.49
CA GLU A 116 -4.29 -28.78 6.01
C GLU A 116 -5.53 -28.41 5.20
N SER A 117 -6.31 -29.41 4.77
CA SER A 117 -7.53 -29.20 3.98
C SER A 117 -8.70 -28.65 4.80
N PHE A 118 -8.63 -28.78 6.13
CA PHE A 118 -9.58 -28.22 7.08
C PHE A 118 -8.87 -28.01 8.43
N ILE A 119 -8.99 -26.80 8.99
CA ILE A 119 -8.42 -26.47 10.30
C ILE A 119 -9.51 -25.95 11.20
N ASP A 120 -9.73 -26.65 12.32
CA ASP A 120 -10.53 -26.13 13.41
C ASP A 120 -9.72 -25.16 14.29
N LYS A 121 -10.42 -24.34 15.07
CA LYS A 121 -9.82 -23.27 15.89
C LYS A 121 -8.75 -23.78 16.86
N ASN A 122 -8.91 -24.98 17.42
CA ASN A 122 -7.93 -25.51 18.39
C ASN A 122 -6.65 -25.93 17.67
N SER A 123 -6.78 -26.54 16.50
CA SER A 123 -5.64 -26.90 15.64
C SER A 123 -4.88 -25.65 15.16
N ALA A 124 -5.58 -24.57 14.79
CA ALA A 124 -4.94 -23.30 14.43
C ALA A 124 -4.16 -22.68 15.60
N ASN A 125 -4.75 -22.66 16.80
CA ASN A 125 -4.10 -22.13 17.99
C ASN A 125 -2.86 -22.93 18.38
N ASN A 126 -2.96 -24.26 18.36
CA ASN A 126 -1.82 -25.14 18.65
C ASN A 126 -0.67 -24.95 17.66
N ALA A 127 -0.99 -24.77 16.37
CA ALA A 127 0.02 -24.46 15.35
C ALA A 127 0.70 -23.11 15.61
N ALA A 128 -0.07 -22.07 15.94
CA ALA A 128 0.46 -20.75 16.27
C ALA A 128 1.36 -20.79 17.53
N GLU A 129 0.95 -21.51 18.57
CA GLU A 129 1.75 -21.70 19.79
C GLU A 129 3.05 -22.46 19.50
N ALA A 130 2.97 -23.56 18.74
CA ALA A 130 4.15 -24.36 18.37
C ALA A 130 5.15 -23.55 17.53
N ILE A 131 4.66 -22.75 16.57
CA ILE A 131 5.50 -21.87 15.75
C ILE A 131 6.15 -20.80 16.62
N ASN A 132 5.39 -20.11 17.48
CA ASN A 132 5.97 -19.11 18.38
C ASN A 132 7.04 -19.72 19.28
N ALA A 133 6.78 -20.88 19.88
CA ALA A 133 7.76 -21.58 20.71
C ALA A 133 9.00 -22.04 19.92
N ALA A 134 8.85 -22.42 18.64
CA ALA A 134 9.98 -22.75 17.78
C ALA A 134 10.85 -21.53 17.48
N PHE A 135 10.24 -20.38 17.19
CA PHE A 135 10.96 -19.12 16.97
C PHE A 135 11.66 -18.61 18.22
N ASP A 136 11.03 -18.73 19.40
CA ASP A 136 11.65 -18.30 20.66
C ASP A 136 12.92 -19.11 21.01
N LYS A 137 13.05 -20.33 20.45
CA LYS A 137 14.26 -21.17 20.55
C LYS A 137 15.33 -20.82 19.53
N ILE A 138 15.01 -20.03 18.50
CA ILE A 138 15.98 -19.52 17.53
C ILE A 138 16.55 -18.22 18.13
N THR A 139 17.57 -18.36 18.97
CA THR A 139 18.36 -17.23 19.46
C THR A 139 19.46 -16.91 18.45
N LEU A 140 19.56 -15.64 18.05
CA LEU A 140 20.71 -15.08 17.33
C LEU A 140 21.93 -14.96 18.24
#